data_AF-X1E9Z8-F1
#
_entry.id   AF-X1E9Z8-F1
#
_cell.length_a   1.000
_cell.length_b   1.000
_cell.length_c   1.000
_cell.angle_alpha   90.00
_cell.angle_beta   90.00
_cell.angle_gamma   90.00
#
_symmetry.space_group_name_H-M   'P 1'
#
loop_
_entity.id
_entity.type
_entity.pdbx_description
1 polymer ?
#
loop_
_entity_poly.entity_id
_entity_poly.type
_entity_poly.pdbx_seq_one_letter_code
_entity_poly.pdbx_strand_id
1 'polypeptide(L)' 'LRLVEWCQPKCIIGVGKFAESRALAALGKTERAVGTILHPSPASPAANRGWQKQVEKQLKDQGVHIPTQNKSGT' A
#
# COMPACT_ATOMS: atom_id res chain seq x y z
N LEU A 1 6.41 -17.37 -1.12
CA LEU A 1 6.20 -16.69 -2.41
C LEU A 1 4.92 -17.08 -3.15
N ARG A 2 4.39 -18.30 -2.92
CA ARG A 2 3.16 -18.85 -3.53
C ARG A 2 2.05 -17.84 -3.89
N LEU A 3 1.67 -16.94 -2.99
CA LEU A 3 0.61 -15.96 -3.28
C LEU A 3 1.02 -14.89 -4.30
N VAL A 4 2.26 -14.39 -4.23
CA VAL A 4 2.78 -13.38 -5.16
C VAL A 4 3.01 -14.01 -6.54
N GLU A 5 3.45 -15.26 -6.58
CA GLU A 5 3.58 -16.03 -7.82
C GLU A 5 2.21 -16.28 -8.45
N TRP A 6 1.22 -16.67 -7.66
CA TRP A 6 -0.13 -16.96 -8.13
C TRP A 6 -0.89 -15.71 -8.58
N CYS A 7 -0.94 -14.66 -7.75
CA CYS A 7 -1.66 -13.42 -8.07
C CYS A 7 -1.00 -12.61 -9.19
N GLN A 8 0.29 -12.83 -9.46
CA GLN A 8 1.10 -12.03 -10.36
C GLN A 8 0.86 -10.49 -10.25
N PRO A 9 0.88 -9.90 -9.04
CA PRO A 9 0.59 -8.48 -8.90
C PRO A 9 1.65 -7.61 -9.58
N LYS A 10 1.19 -6.50 -10.16
CA LYS A 10 2.05 -5.46 -10.76
C LYS A 10 2.93 -4.76 -9.72
N CYS A 11 2.42 -4.58 -8.50
CA CYS A 11 3.15 -4.01 -7.38
C CYS A 11 2.72 -4.65 -6.05
N ILE A 12 3.55 -4.51 -5.03
CA ILE A 12 3.31 -5.01 -3.68
C ILE A 12 3.39 -3.82 -2.73
N ILE A 13 2.33 -3.58 -1.97
CA ILE A 13 2.22 -2.43 -1.07
C ILE A 13 2.19 -2.92 0.38
N GLY A 14 3.24 -2.60 1.13
CA GLY A 14 3.30 -2.84 2.56
C GLY A 14 2.47 -1.80 3.32
N VAL A 15 1.54 -2.25 4.17
CA VAL A 15 0.84 -1.35 5.11
C VAL A 15 1.78 -1.08 6.29
N GLY A 16 2.46 0.06 6.26
CA GLY A 16 3.55 0.40 7.16
C GLY A 16 4.90 -0.20 6.77
N LYS A 17 5.97 0.43 7.30
CA LYS A 17 7.36 0.08 7.01
C LYS A 17 7.74 -1.35 7.37
N PHE A 18 7.15 -1.89 8.44
CA PHE A 18 7.39 -3.28 8.81
C PHE A 18 6.96 -4.24 7.69
N ALA A 19 5.76 -4.07 7.14
CA ALA A 19 5.23 -4.95 6.09
C ALA A 19 6.05 -4.86 4.81
N GLU A 20 6.48 -3.65 4.41
CA GLU A 20 7.39 -3.44 3.28
C GLU A 20 8.71 -4.21 3.47
N SER A 21 9.36 -4.05 4.61
CA SER A 21 10.61 -4.75 4.93
C SER A 21 10.44 -6.27 4.92
N ARG A 22 9.32 -6.79 5.42
CA ARG A 22 9.03 -8.23 5.39
C ARG A 22 8.76 -8.73 3.98
N ALA A 23 8.08 -7.94 3.14
CA ALA A 23 7.87 -8.28 1.73
C ALA A 23 9.21 -8.37 1.00
N LEU A 24 10.07 -7.35 1.12
CA LEU A 24 11.41 -7.35 0.53
C LEU A 24 12.25 -8.55 1.00
N ALA A 25 12.25 -8.84 2.30
CA ALA A 25 12.98 -9.98 2.84
C ALA A 25 12.48 -11.33 2.30
N ALA A 26 11.16 -11.48 2.12
CA ALA A 26 10.57 -12.70 1.59
C ALA A 26 10.76 -12.87 0.07
N LEU A 27 10.83 -11.75 -0.66
CA LEU A 27 10.99 -11.71 -2.13
C LEU A 27 12.46 -11.82 -2.56
N GLY A 28 13.39 -11.39 -1.72
CA GLY A 28 14.80 -11.30 -2.11
C GLY A 28 14.98 -10.35 -3.29
N LYS A 29 15.81 -10.73 -4.26
CA LYS A 29 15.94 -9.98 -5.53
C LYS A 29 14.65 -10.16 -6.34
N THR A 30 13.94 -9.07 -6.58
CA THR A 30 12.70 -9.07 -7.35
C THR A 30 12.65 -7.86 -8.27
N GLU A 31 12.15 -8.07 -9.50
CA GLU A 31 11.86 -7.00 -10.47
C GLU A 31 10.50 -6.33 -10.21
N ARG A 32 9.75 -6.83 -9.23
CA ARG A 32 8.42 -6.30 -8.88
C ARG A 32 8.57 -5.03 -8.06
N ALA A 33 7.77 -4.00 -8.38
CA ALA A 33 7.70 -2.80 -7.57
C ALA A 33 7.19 -3.12 -6.16
N VAL A 34 7.97 -2.80 -5.14
CA VAL A 34 7.58 -2.91 -3.73
C VAL A 34 7.64 -1.53 -3.10
N GLY A 35 6.56 -1.13 -2.43
CA GLY A 35 6.50 0.14 -1.72
C GLY A 35 5.64 0.05 -0.46
N THR A 36 5.26 1.20 0.09
CA THR A 36 4.51 1.24 1.35
C THR A 36 3.51 2.39 1.40
N ILE A 37 2.46 2.20 2.19
CA ILE A 37 1.56 3.25 2.64
C ILE A 37 1.64 3.40 4.16
N LEU A 38 1.20 4.54 4.67
CA LEU A 38 1.06 4.77 6.10
C LEU A 38 0.16 3.69 6.72
N HIS A 39 0.61 3.12 7.84
CA HIS A 39 -0.22 2.17 8.58
C HIS A 39 -1.39 2.89 9.29
N PRO A 40 -2.61 2.32 9.31
CA PRO A 40 -3.80 2.98 9.88
C PRO A 40 -3.88 2.96 11.42
N SER A 41 -2.86 2.42 12.11
CA SER A 41 -2.92 2.25 13.58
C SER A 41 -3.15 3.58 14.29
N PRO A 42 -4.08 3.63 15.27
CA PRO A 42 -4.31 4.83 16.08
C PRO A 42 -3.10 5.21 16.94
N ALA A 43 -2.15 4.29 17.15
CA ALA A 43 -0.89 4.57 17.84
C ALA A 43 0.07 5.47 17.02
N SER A 44 -0.20 5.69 15.72
CA SER A 44 0.60 6.58 14.88
C SER A 44 0.00 7.99 14.87
N PRO A 45 0.70 9.02 15.40
CA PRO A 45 0.23 10.39 15.32
C PRO A 45 0.00 10.86 13.88
N ALA A 46 0.75 10.32 12.91
CA ALA A 46 0.58 10.65 11.50
C ALA A 46 -0.75 10.12 10.93
N ALA A 47 -1.17 8.91 11.35
CA ALA A 47 -2.44 8.33 10.91
C ALA A 47 -3.64 9.13 11.44
N ASN A 48 -3.52 9.64 12.66
CA ASN A 48 -4.56 10.45 13.30
C ASN A 48 -4.74 11.83 12.62
N ARG A 49 -3.78 12.29 11.82
CA ARG A 49 -3.85 13.55 11.05
C ARG A 49 -4.37 13.35 9.62
N GLY A 50 -5.42 12.55 9.48
CA GLY A 50 -6.08 12.30 8.19
C GLY A 50 -5.36 11.24 7.34
N TRP A 51 -5.49 9.98 7.76
CA TRP A 51 -4.90 8.81 7.11
C TRP A 51 -5.31 8.66 5.64
N GLN A 52 -6.60 8.77 5.32
CA GLN A 52 -7.10 8.52 3.96
C GLN A 52 -6.43 9.40 2.92
N LYS A 53 -6.43 10.73 3.11
CA LYS A 53 -5.82 11.67 2.15
C LYS A 53 -4.32 11.39 1.95
N GLN A 54 -3.61 11.02 3.01
CA GLN A 54 -2.19 10.70 2.94
C GLN A 54 -1.94 9.40 2.16
N VAL A 55 -2.72 8.35 2.44
CA VAL A 55 -2.61 7.08 1.72
C VAL A 55 -3.01 7.21 0.26
N GLU A 56 -4.08 7.97 -0.04
CA GLU A 56 -4.48 8.23 -1.42
C GLU A 56 -3.36 8.91 -2.22
N LYS A 57 -2.65 9.88 -1.61
CA LYS A 57 -1.47 10.49 -2.21
C LYS A 57 -0.34 9.47 -2.40
N GLN A 58 0.00 8.70 -1.37
CA GLN A 58 1.08 7.71 -1.42
C GLN A 58 0.83 6.64 -2.48
N LEU A 59 -0.41 6.19 -2.66
CA LEU A 59 -0.79 5.23 -3.69
C LEU A 59 -0.66 5.83 -5.09
N LYS A 60 -1.13 7.07 -5.28
CA LYS A 60 -0.96 7.79 -6.57
C LYS A 60 0.50 8.00 -6.92
N ASP A 61 1.33 8.38 -5.96
CA ASP A 61 2.78 8.55 -6.15
C ASP A 61 3.47 7.21 -6.53
N GLN A 62 2.87 6.08 -6.16
CA GLN A 62 3.30 4.72 -6.53
C GLN A 62 2.63 4.19 -7.82
N GLY A 63 1.87 5.04 -8.53
CA GLY A 63 1.18 4.67 -9.78
C GLY A 63 -0.08 3.82 -9.59
N VAL A 64 -0.60 3.70 -8.36
CA VAL A 64 -1.84 2.98 -8.07
C VAL A 64 -3.04 3.91 -8.27
N HIS A 65 -3.89 3.59 -9.23
CA HIS A 65 -5.12 4.31 -9.48
C HIS A 65 -6.20 3.91 -8.47
N ILE A 66 -6.72 4.91 -7.75
CA ILE A 66 -7.87 4.77 -6.86
C ILE A 66 -9.12 5.19 -7.65
N PRO A 67 -10.08 4.28 -7.88
CA PRO A 67 -11.33 4.62 -8.54
C PRO A 67 -12.04 5.75 -7.78
N THR A 68 -12.60 6.72 -8.50
CA THR A 68 -13.47 7.72 -7.89
C THR A 68 -14.67 7.02 -7.29
N GLN A 69 -14.96 7.24 -6.01
CA GLN A 69 -16.22 6.76 -5.44
C GLN A 69 -17.37 7.49 -6.13
N ASN A 70 -18.21 6.75 -6.86
CA ASN A 70 -19.53 7.25 -7.26
C ASN A 70 -20.33 7.45 -5.97
N LYS A 71 -20.57 8.70 -5.59
CA LYS A 71 -21.60 9.01 -4.60
C LYS A 71 -22.97 8.76 -5.26
N SER A 72 -23.39 7.51 -5.32
CA SER A 72 -24.79 7.16 -5.55
C SER A 72 -25.51 7.17 -4.20
N GLY A 73 -26.37 8.16 -3.97
CA GLY A 73 -27.36 8.11 -2.89
C GLY A 73 -27.52 9.40 -2.10
N THR A 74 -28.58 10.13 -2.48
CA THR A 74 -29.37 11.16 -1.74
C THR A 74 -28.65 12.41 -1.22
#